data_AF-A0A2H0BCE9-F1
#
_entry.id   AF-A0A2H0BCE9-F1
#
_cell.length_a   1.000
_cell.length_b   1.000
_cell.length_c   1.000
_cell.angle_alpha   90.00
_cell.angle_beta   90.00
_cell.angle_gamma   90.00
#
_symmetry.space_group_name_H-M   'P 1'
#
loop_
_entity.id
_entity.type
_entity.pdbx_description
1 polymer ?
#
loop_
_entity_poly.entity_id
_entity_poly.type
_entity_poly.pdbx_seq_one_letter_code
_entity_poly.pdbx_strand_id
1 'polypeptide(L)' 'MPNRISFSKVMIYFGLFMVFIYVVVGAMFIFAQVFTYIPREFRVIFGIFFVIYGIFRFVKIYPKLKKNSQDEDTDSI' A
#
# COMPACT_ATOMS: atom_id res chain seq x y z
N MET A 1 27.25 -9.39 15.83
CA MET A 1 26.34 -8.37 16.39
C MET A 1 24.98 -8.55 15.75
N PRO A 2 23.89 -8.88 16.47
CA PRO A 2 22.60 -9.05 15.81
C PRO A 2 22.11 -7.67 15.39
N ASN A 3 22.24 -7.38 14.10
CA ASN A 3 21.65 -6.24 13.44
C ASN A 3 20.13 -6.39 13.53
N ARG A 4 19.53 -5.91 14.63
CA ARG A 4 18.08 -5.87 14.81
C ARG A 4 17.56 -4.76 13.93
N ILE A 5 17.47 -5.04 12.63
CA ILE A 5 16.63 -4.26 11.74
C ILE A 5 15.29 -4.15 12.47
N SER A 6 14.89 -2.94 12.84
CA SER A 6 13.66 -2.73 13.61
C SER A 6 12.50 -3.27 12.79
N PHE A 7 12.06 -4.50 13.10
CA PHE A 7 11.02 -5.23 12.36
C PHE A 7 9.78 -4.35 12.15
N SER A 8 9.48 -3.47 13.10
CA SER A 8 8.42 -2.45 13.01
C SER A 8 8.60 -1.49 11.83
N LYS A 9 9.82 -0.97 11.59
CA LYS A 9 10.10 -0.06 10.45
C LYS A 9 9.98 -0.80 9.12
N VAL A 10 10.53 -2.01 9.02
CA VAL A 10 10.42 -2.85 7.81
C VAL A 10 8.97 -3.20 7.51
N MET A 11 8.18 -3.53 8.53
CA MET A 11 6.77 -3.89 8.37
C MET A 11 5.93 -2.70 7.88
N ILE A 12 6.24 -1.48 8.31
CA ILE A 12 5.60 -0.25 7.80
C ILE A 12 6.01 0.01 6.35
N TYR A 13 7.30 -0.07 6.03
CA TYR A 13 7.81 0.13 4.68
C TYR A 13 7.24 -0.90 3.70
N PHE A 14 7.17 -2.15 4.13
CA PHE A 14 6.54 -3.24 3.38
C PHE A 14 5.03 -3.02 3.20
N GLY A 15 4.35 -2.50 4.23
CA GLY A 15 2.95 -2.10 4.15
C GLY A 15 2.72 -0.98 3.13
N LEU A 16 3.60 0.03 3.11
CA LEU A 16 3.55 1.13 2.15
C LEU A 16 3.85 0.67 0.72
N PHE A 17 4.86 -0.18 0.56
CA PHE A 17 5.22 -0.81 -0.72
C PHE A 17 4.05 -1.63 -1.29
N MET A 18 3.37 -2.40 -0.44
CA MET A 18 2.17 -3.14 -0.85
C MET A 18 1.05 -2.21 -1.31
N VAL A 19 0.80 -1.10 -0.62
CA VAL A 19 -0.18 -0.09 -1.07
C VAL A 19 0.19 0.45 -2.44
N PHE A 20 1.47 0.78 -2.66
CA PHE A 20 1.95 1.24 -3.96
C PHE A 20 1.69 0.21 -5.06
N ILE A 21 2.02 -1.07 -4.80
CA ILE A 21 1.71 -2.17 -5.74
C ILE A 21 0.21 -2.24 -6.02
N TYR A 22 -0.67 -2.20 -5.01
CA TYR A 22 -2.12 -2.30 -5.22
C TYR A 22 -2.67 -1.14 -6.08
N VAL A 23 -2.17 0.08 -5.85
CA VAL A 23 -2.57 1.26 -6.64
C VAL A 23 -2.06 1.14 -8.08
N VAL A 24 -0.79 0.76 -8.27
CA VAL A 24 -0.19 0.60 -9.61
C VAL A 24 -0.88 -0.53 -10.37
N VAL A 25 -1.11 -1.69 -9.74
CA VAL A 25 -1.81 -2.82 -10.35
C VAL A 25 -3.25 -2.44 -10.68
N GLY A 26 -3.98 -1.79 -9.77
CA GLY A 26 -5.33 -1.31 -10.03
C GLY A 26 -5.40 -0.31 -11.20
N ALA A 27 -4.47 0.64 -11.26
CA ALA A 27 -4.33 1.55 -12.38
C ALA A 27 -3.97 0.81 -13.67
N MET A 28 -3.07 -0.19 -13.60
CA MET A 28 -2.71 -1.01 -14.75
C MET A 28 -3.90 -1.81 -15.27
N PHE A 29 -4.77 -2.32 -14.39
CA PHE A 29 -6.01 -2.98 -14.80
C PHE A 29 -6.97 -2.03 -15.50
N ILE A 30 -7.00 -0.75 -15.13
CA ILE A 30 -7.87 0.26 -15.76
C ILE A 30 -7.30 0.72 -17.11
N PHE A 31 -6.00 1.02 -17.17
CA PHE A 31 -5.36 1.64 -18.33
C PHE A 31 -4.74 0.64 -19.30
N ALA A 32 -4.10 -0.41 -18.80
CA ALA A 32 -3.45 -1.39 -19.65
C ALA A 32 -4.44 -2.46 -20.07
N GLN A 33 -4.53 -2.70 -21.38
CA GLN A 33 -5.49 -3.61 -21.96
C GLN A 33 -5.09 -5.09 -21.79
N VAL A 34 -4.35 -5.44 -20.73
CA VAL A 34 -3.54 -6.67 -20.57
C VAL A 34 -4.36 -7.96 -20.73
N PHE A 35 -5.60 -7.98 -20.24
CA PHE A 35 -6.45 -9.16 -20.28
C PHE A 35 -7.51 -9.07 -21.38
N THR A 36 -7.12 -9.04 -22.65
CA THR A 36 -8.07 -8.93 -23.78
C THR A 36 -9.12 -10.05 -23.80
N TYR A 37 -8.83 -11.15 -23.08
CA TYR A 37 -9.73 -12.28 -22.86
C TYR A 37 -10.82 -12.04 -21.80
N ILE A 38 -10.66 -11.05 -20.92
CA ILE A 38 -11.65 -10.70 -19.88
C ILE A 38 -12.60 -9.63 -20.44
N PRO A 39 -13.93 -9.82 -20.33
CA PRO A 39 -14.91 -8.81 -20.74
C PRO A 39 -14.67 -7.47 -20.04
N ARG A 40 -14.95 -6.38 -20.76
CA ARG A 40 -14.61 -5.01 -20.34
C ARG A 40 -15.27 -4.66 -19.00
N GLU A 41 -16.46 -5.17 -18.74
CA GLU A 41 -17.23 -4.95 -17.51
C GLU A 41 -16.48 -5.50 -16.28
N PHE A 42 -16.00 -6.74 -16.37
CA PHE A 42 -15.26 -7.37 -15.28
C PHE A 42 -13.95 -6.64 -15.00
N ARG A 43 -13.23 -6.21 -16.04
CA ARG A 43 -11.98 -5.47 -15.86
C ARG A 43 -12.18 -4.16 -15.08
N VAL A 44 -13.25 -3.42 -15.40
CA VAL A 44 -13.58 -2.17 -14.69
C VAL A 44 -13.94 -2.44 -13.23
N ILE A 45 -14.75 -3.48 -12.97
CA ILE A 45 -15.11 -3.88 -11.60
C ILE A 45 -13.86 -4.26 -10.79
N PHE A 46 -12.98 -5.10 -11.33
CA PHE A 46 -11.74 -5.49 -10.66
C PHE A 46 -10.80 -4.30 -10.43
N GLY A 47 -10.68 -3.39 -11.41
CA GLY A 47 -9.90 -2.16 -11.26
C GLY A 47 -10.43 -1.28 -10.12
N ILE A 48 -11.74 -1.03 -10.08
CA ILE A 48 -12.39 -0.27 -9.00
C ILE A 48 -12.19 -0.95 -7.65
N PHE A 49 -12.37 -2.27 -7.56
CA PHE A 49 -12.14 -3.03 -6.33
C PHE A 49 -10.69 -2.88 -5.83
N PHE A 50 -9.70 -2.97 -6.73
CA PHE A 50 -8.29 -2.80 -6.38
C PHE A 50 -7.98 -1.38 -5.91
N VAL A 51 -8.55 -0.36 -6.57
CA VAL A 51 -8.37 1.04 -6.17
C VAL A 51 -8.98 1.29 -4.78
N ILE A 52 -10.22 0.84 -4.53
CA ILE A 52 -10.89 0.97 -3.23
C ILE A 52 -10.10 0.24 -2.14
N TYR A 53 -9.64 -0.99 -2.42
CA TYR A 53 -8.82 -1.76 -1.48
C TYR A 53 -7.50 -1.04 -1.16
N GLY A 54 -6.83 -0.48 -2.17
CA GLY A 54 -5.62 0.33 -2.02
C GLY A 54 -5.85 1.55 -1.11
N ILE A 55 -6.94 2.29 -1.31
CA ILE A 55 -7.33 3.43 -0.47
C ILE A 55 -7.61 2.99 0.97
N PHE A 56 -8.41 1.95 1.17
CA PHE A 56 -8.72 1.43 2.51
C PHE A 56 -7.44 1.02 3.26
N ARG A 57 -6.50 0.39 2.54
CA ARG A 57 -5.21 -0.01 3.09
C ARG A 57 -4.34 1.19 3.46
N PHE A 58 -4.35 2.24 2.64
CA PHE A 58 -3.64 3.50 2.91
C PHE A 58 -4.20 4.20 4.16
N VAL A 59 -5.53 4.32 4.26
CA VAL A 59 -6.17 4.91 5.45
C VAL A 59 -5.82 4.12 6.72
N LYS A 60 -5.66 2.79 6.62
CA LYS A 60 -5.26 1.94 7.76
C LYS A 60 -3.77 2.06 8.12
N ILE A 61 -2.88 2.37 7.16
CA ILE A 61 -1.44 2.58 7.43
C ILE A 61 -1.15 3.98 7.98
N TYR A 62 -1.94 4.98 7.57
CA TYR A 62 -1.78 6.38 7.98
C TYR A 62 -1.67 6.61 9.51
N PRO A 63 -2.55 6.05 10.37
CA PRO A 63 -2.43 6.21 11.81
C PRO A 63 -1.18 5.53 12.40
N LYS A 64 -0.65 4.48 11.74
CA LYS A 64 0.59 3.82 12.16
C LYS A 64 1.83 4.63 11.81
N LEU A 65 1.82 5.37 10.70
CA LEU A 65 2.89 6.30 10.36
C LEU A 65 2.95 7.46 11.35
N LYS A 66 1.80 8.08 11.65
CA LYS A 66 1.75 9.25 12.55
C LYS A 66 2.24 8.95 13.96
N LYS A 67 1.99 7.75 14.48
CA LYS A 67 2.41 7.35 15.83
C LYS A 67 3.93 7.17 15.93
N ASN A 68 4.56 6.54 14.94
CA ASN A 68 6.00 6.28 14.94
C ASN A 68 6.86 7.56 14.85
N SER A 69 6.35 8.65 14.27
CA SER A 69 7.10 9.92 14.19
C SER A 69 7.15 10.69 15.50
N GLN A 70 6.25 10.42 16.44
CA GLN A 70 6.20 11.12 17.74
C GLN A 70 7.19 10.53 18.75
N ASP A 71 7.54 9.24 18.58
CA ASP A 71 8.48 8.53 19.44
C ASP A 71 9.95 8.89 19.10
N GLU A 72 10.26 9.28 17.85
CA GLU A 72 11.63 9.67 17.45
C GLU A 72 12.04 11.08 17.93
N ASP A 73 11.11 12.00 18.14
CA ASP A 73 11.40 13.36 18.63
C ASP A 73 11.73 13.39 20.14
N THR A 74 11.11 12.49 20.92
CA THR A 74 11.23 12.48 22.39
C THR A 74 12.58 11.92 22.87
N ASP A 75 13.27 11.11 22.06
CA ASP A 75 14.60 10.57 22.38
C ASP A 75 15.75 11.54 22.00
N SER A 76 15.44 12.76 21.55
CA SER A 76 16.42 13.78 21.14
C SER A 76 16.43 15.07 21.99
N ILE A 77 15.70 15.09 23.12
CA ILE A 77 15.72 16.16 24.13
C ILE A 77 16.29 15.66 25.46
#